data_AF-A0A2E4XLR0-F1
#
_entry.id   AF-A0A2E4XLR0-F1
#
_cell.length_a   1.000
_cell.length_b   1.000
_cell.length_c   1.000
_cell.angle_alpha   90.00
_cell.angle_beta   90.00
_cell.angle_gamma   90.00
#
_symmetry.space_group_name_H-M   'P 1'
#
loop_
_entity.id
_entity.type
_entity.pdbx_description
1 polymer ?
#
loop_
_entity_poly.entity_id
_entity_poly.type
_entity_poly.pdbx_seq_one_letter_code
_entity_poly.pdbx_strand_id
1 'polypeptide(L)' 'MEVLQEVIYTQNLDLLHRIADDMYIDECDKQTFINKYHKKNFSQLIPIKKDNNEKHLKMIKHCVK' A
#
# COMPACT_ATOMS: atom_id res chain seq x y z
N MET A 1 11.14 9.95 1.23
CA MET A 1 10.38 8.75 0.85
C MET A 1 10.57 7.63 1.85
N GLU A 2 11.81 7.33 2.27
CA GLU A 2 12.12 6.27 3.25
C GLU A 2 11.36 6.44 4.59
N VAL A 3 11.36 7.64 5.17
CA VAL A 3 10.60 7.92 6.42
C VAL A 3 9.12 7.57 6.30
N LEU A 4 8.48 7.90 5.18
CA LEU A 4 7.06 7.57 4.98
C LEU A 4 6.84 6.06 4.79
N GLN A 5 7.79 5.38 4.15
CA GLN A 5 7.74 3.91 4.03
C GLN A 5 7.89 3.25 5.41
N GLU A 6 8.76 3.76 6.28
CA GLU A 6 8.89 3.28 7.65
C GLU A 6 7.60 3.51 8.45
N VAL A 7 6.99 4.68 8.34
CA VAL A 7 5.70 4.97 9.00
C VAL A 7 4.62 4.00 8.52
N ILE A 8 4.50 3.78 7.21
CA ILE A 8 3.51 2.83 6.64
C ILE A 8 3.81 1.40 7.10
N TYR A 9 5.08 1.03 7.17
CA TYR A 9 5.50 -0.28 7.64
C TYR A 9 5.06 -0.51 9.09
N THR A 10 5.34 0.43 9.99
CA THR A 10 4.91 0.35 11.39
C THR A 10 3.38 0.33 11.52
N GLN A 11 2.67 1.21 10.81
CA GLN A 11 1.20 1.24 10.84
C GLN A 11 0.57 -0.07 10.33
N ASN A 12 1.17 -0.69 9.31
CA ASN A 12 0.73 -2.00 8.82
C ASN A 12 0.94 -3.09 9.87
N LEU A 13 2.02 -3.05 10.65
CA LEU A 13 2.24 -4.01 11.73
C LEU A 13 1.09 -3.93 12.76
N ASP A 14 0.79 -2.73 13.23
CA ASP A 14 -0.26 -2.49 14.22
C ASP A 14 -1.64 -2.95 13.70
N LEU A 15 -1.92 -2.70 12.42
CA LEU A 15 -3.15 -3.16 11.77
C LEU A 15 -3.22 -4.69 11.72
N LEU A 16 -2.13 -5.35 11.33
CA LEU A 16 -2.07 -6.81 11.25
C LEU A 16 -2.20 -7.47 12.62
N HIS A 17 -1.65 -6.86 13.67
CA HIS A 17 -1.87 -7.31 15.05
C HIS A 17 -3.35 -7.27 15.43
N ARG A 18 -4.04 -6.15 15.17
CA ARG A 18 -5.48 -6.04 15.46
C ARG A 18 -6.30 -7.09 14.72
N ILE A 19 -6.04 -7.27 13.43
CA ILE A 19 -6.73 -8.30 12.62
C ILE A 19 -6.42 -9.71 13.17
N ALA A 20 -5.18 -9.98 13.55
CA ALA A 20 -4.79 -11.27 14.08
C ALA A 20 -5.48 -11.56 15.43
N ASP A 21 -5.56 -10.55 16.30
CA ASP A 21 -6.24 -10.64 17.60
C ASP A 21 -7.74 -10.90 17.46
N ASP A 22 -8.38 -10.32 16.44
CA ASP A 22 -9.80 -10.54 16.17
C ASP A 22 -10.09 -11.91 15.51
N MET A 23 -9.16 -12.45 14.73
CA MET A 23 -9.38 -13.66 13.94
C MET A 23 -8.88 -14.95 14.59
N TYR A 24 -7.88 -14.88 15.46
CA TYR A 24 -7.19 -16.06 16.00
C TYR A 24 -7.13 -16.00 17.52
N ILE A 25 -7.32 -17.16 18.17
CA ILE A 25 -7.18 -17.29 19.62
C ILE A 25 -5.74 -17.65 19.98
N ASP A 26 -5.13 -18.54 19.19
CA ASP A 26 -3.78 -19.05 19.44
C ASP A 26 -2.69 -18.08 18.95
N GLU A 27 -1.67 -17.87 19.78
CA GLU A 27 -0.60 -16.93 19.50
C GLU A 27 0.29 -17.39 18.33
N CYS A 28 0.47 -18.69 18.13
CA CYS A 28 1.25 -19.23 17.01
C CYS A 28 0.60 -18.89 15.66
N ASP A 29 -0.73 -19.00 15.59
CA ASP A 29 -1.49 -18.67 14.38
C ASP A 29 -1.45 -17.17 14.08
N LYS A 30 -1.56 -16.33 15.12
CA LYS A 30 -1.41 -14.87 15.00
C LYS A 30 -0.05 -14.50 14.41
N GLN A 31 1.02 -15.04 14.97
CA GLN A 31 2.38 -14.76 14.48
C GLN A 31 2.60 -15.30 13.06
N THR A 32 2.03 -16.46 12.73
CA THR A 32 2.08 -17.01 11.38
C THR A 32 1.39 -16.08 10.38
N PHE A 33 0.23 -15.54 10.73
CA PHE A 33 -0.49 -14.57 9.91
C PHE A 33 0.31 -13.27 9.73
N ILE A 34 0.79 -12.68 10.83
CA ILE A 34 1.53 -11.41 10.78
C ILE A 34 2.78 -11.56 9.93
N ASN A 35 3.59 -12.61 10.14
CA ASN A 35 4.81 -12.85 9.37
C ASN A 35 4.54 -13.06 7.87
N LYS A 36 3.38 -13.61 7.52
CA LYS A 36 3.00 -13.82 6.12
C LYS A 36 2.72 -12.51 5.38
N TYR A 37 2.15 -11.51 6.05
CA TYR A 37 1.66 -10.28 5.43
C TYR A 37 2.47 -9.02 5.78
N HIS A 38 3.20 -9.02 6.89
CA HIS A 38 4.04 -7.91 7.31
C HIS A 38 5.38 -7.90 6.56
N LYS A 39 5.36 -7.48 5.29
CA LYS A 39 6.53 -7.43 4.42
C LYS A 39 6.85 -6.00 4.00
N LYS A 40 8.15 -5.66 3.98
CA LYS A 40 8.66 -4.31 3.62
C LYS A 40 8.24 -3.86 2.21
N ASN A 41 8.05 -4.79 1.28
CA ASN A 41 7.60 -4.48 -0.08
C ASN A 41 6.19 -3.89 -0.13
N PHE A 42 5.31 -4.17 0.85
CA PHE A 42 3.99 -3.55 0.92
C PHE A 42 4.02 -2.09 1.38
N SER A 43 5.17 -1.61 1.87
CA SER A 43 5.37 -0.22 2.26
C SER A 43 6.01 0.62 1.16
N GLN A 44 6.36 0.01 0.02
CA GLN A 44 6.96 0.74 -1.10
C GLN A 44 5.92 1.63 -1.79
N LEU A 45 6.26 2.91 -1.84
CA LEU A 45 5.45 3.91 -2.54
C LEU A 45 5.85 3.94 -4.02
N ILE A 46 4.96 3.47 -4.89
CA ILE A 46 5.15 3.54 -6.33
C ILE A 46 4.74 4.94 -6.80
N PRO A 47 5.66 5.76 -7.32
CA PRO A 47 5.29 7.06 -7.85
C PRO A 47 4.45 6.88 -9.11
N ILE A 48 3.20 7.33 -9.07
CA ILE A 48 2.36 7.40 -10.27
C ILE A 48 2.90 8.54 -11.13
N LYS A 49 3.55 8.19 -12.24
CA LYS A 49 3.85 9.18 -13.29
C LYS A 49 2.51 9.56 -13.91
N LYS A 50 2.12 10.83 -13.81
CA LYS A 50 1.03 11.36 -14.62
C LYS A 50 1.37 11.06 -16.07
N ASP A 51 0.44 10.39 -16.75
CA ASP A 51 0.52 10.12 -18.18
C ASP A 51 0.39 11.48 -18.90
N ASN A 52 1.51 12.21 -19.01
CA ASN A 52 1.62 13.42 -19.83
C ASN A 52 1.66 13.02 -21.31
N ASN A 53 0.79 12.11 -21.72
CA ASN A 53 0.66 11.70 -23.10
C ASN A 53 0.07 12.90 -23.85
N GLU A 54 0.92 13.67 -24.54
CA GLU A 54 0.51 14.82 -25.36
C GLU A 54 -0.65 14.48 -26.30
N LYS A 55 -0.77 13.21 -26.70
CA LYS A 55 -1.90 12.66 -27.46
C LYS A 55 -3.25 12.86 -26.76
N HIS A 56 -3.34 12.61 -25.45
CA HIS A 56 -4.59 12.73 -24.69
C HIS A 56 -5.02 14.19 -24.52
N LEU A 57 -4.05 15.11 -24.33
CA LEU A 57 -4.31 16.55 -24.28
C LEU A 57 -4.73 17.11 -25.65
N LYS A 58 -4.18 16.60 -26.77
CA LYS A 58 -4.59 16.97 -28.13
C LYS A 58 -6.02 16.52 -28.45
N MET A 59 -6.42 15.33 -28.03
CA MET A 59 -7.80 14.83 -28.20
C MET A 59 -8.82 15.71 -27.45
N ILE A 60 -8.55 16.04 -26.18
CA ILE A 60 -9.46 16.87 -25.37
C ILE A 60 -9.66 18.25 -26.01
N LYS A 61 -8.59 18.88 -26.52
CA LYS A 61 -8.71 20.18 -27.24
C LYS A 61 -9.58 20.11 -28.49
N HIS A 62 -9.72 18.94 -29.13
CA HIS A 62 -10.54 18.77 -30.32
C HIS A 62 -12.02 18.50 -29.99
N CYS A 63 -12.30 17.91 -28.82
CA CYS A 63 -13.65 17.59 -28.36
C CYS A 63 -14.35 18.73 -27.59
N VAL A 64 -13.59 19.69 -27.04
CA VAL A 64 -14.15 20.86 -26.33
C VAL A 64 -14.29 22.05 -27.30
N LYS A 65 -14.95 21.83 -28.44
CA LYS A 65 -15.24 22.86 -29.44
C LYS A 65 -16.73 23.14 -29.51
#